data_AF-A0A968QKB3-F1
#
_entry.id   AF-A0A968QKB3-F1
#
_cell.length_a   1.000
_cell.length_b   1.000
_cell.length_c   1.000
_cell.angle_alpha   90.00
_cell.angle_beta   90.00
_cell.angle_gamma   90.00
#
_symmetry.space_group_name_H-M   'P 1'
#
loop_
_entity.id
_entity.type
_entity.pdbx_description
1 polymer ?
#
loop_
_entity_poly.entity_id
_entity_poly.type
_entity_poly.pdbx_seq_one_letter_code
_entity_poly.pdbx_strand_id
1 'polypeptide(L)'
;MVKRFSKLEYALKTLRTPTGTGAAPAAPAGSILKKYQDYAAGSVTLEYPRAADSKQGNILKVSVLPFFFGGGEQTGTIVSLSKRASEGSTIGSVKAACNHVVADESVHDERRGFQPAKATIFDYTGTNTSQVSKITGVKYQAKGGKSFTLPYGASATEKSESAVRKDIITAVKAISTASVSFKSERY
;
A
#
# COMPACT_ATOMS: atom_id res chain seq x y z
N MET A 1 9.87 9.39 10.48
CA MET A 1 11.03 8.55 10.08
C MET A 1 11.84 8.07 11.30
N VAL A 2 11.21 7.71 12.43
CA VAL A 2 11.85 7.90 13.76
C VAL A 2 12.36 6.63 14.46
N LYS A 3 11.87 5.41 14.18
CA LYS A 3 12.30 4.22 14.96
C LYS A 3 13.47 3.42 14.37
N ARG A 4 13.60 3.36 13.03
CA ARG A 4 14.58 2.46 12.38
C ARG A 4 16.02 2.97 12.47
N PHE A 5 16.23 4.28 12.48
CA PHE A 5 17.55 4.90 12.46
C PHE A 5 17.87 5.71 13.73
N SER A 6 17.03 5.66 14.75
CA SER A 6 17.19 6.46 15.98
C SER A 6 18.56 6.29 16.64
N LYS A 7 19.12 5.08 16.67
CA LYS A 7 20.46 4.81 17.22
C LYS A 7 21.57 5.46 16.39
N LEU A 8 21.43 5.50 15.06
CA LEU A 8 22.41 6.12 14.17
C LEU A 8 22.30 7.65 14.21
N GLU A 9 21.08 8.19 14.30
CA GLU A 9 20.86 9.61 14.55
C GLU A 9 21.42 10.04 15.90
N TYR A 10 21.20 9.25 16.95
CA TYR A 10 21.76 9.51 18.27
C TYR A 10 23.29 9.50 18.22
N ALA A 11 23.90 8.49 17.59
CA ALA A 11 25.35 8.41 17.42
C ALA A 11 25.93 9.60 16.64
N LEU A 12 25.26 10.07 15.58
CA LEU A 12 25.66 11.27 14.86
C LEU A 12 25.52 12.55 15.70
N LYS A 13 24.50 12.62 16.55
CA LYS A 13 24.33 13.74 17.49
C LYS A 13 25.41 13.74 18.57
N THR A 14 25.77 12.59 19.13
CA THR A 14 26.83 12.48 20.14
C THR A 14 28.24 12.67 19.57
N LEU A 15 28.42 12.47 18.26
CA LEU A 15 29.66 12.82 17.58
C LEU A 15 29.85 14.33 17.42
N ARG A 16 28.79 15.14 17.56
CA ARG A 16 28.94 16.61 17.59
C ARG A 16 29.57 17.00 18.92
N THR A 17 30.44 18.02 18.90
CA THR A 17 31.01 18.59 20.12
C THR A 17 29.91 19.10 21.05
N PRO A 18 30.15 19.16 22.38
CA PRO A 18 29.16 19.56 23.39
C PRO A 18 28.51 20.93 23.14
N THR A 19 29.14 21.78 22.34
CA THR A 19 28.69 23.13 21.99
C THR A 19 27.72 23.19 20.79
N GLY A 20 27.36 22.04 20.21
CA GLY A 20 26.13 21.86 19.41
C GLY A 20 26.04 22.59 18.06
N THR A 21 27.06 23.32 17.64
CA THR A 21 27.06 24.12 16.41
C THR A 21 28.18 23.66 15.48
N GLY A 22 27.82 23.09 14.32
CA GLY A 22 28.77 22.62 13.30
C GLY A 22 28.39 21.32 12.61
N ALA A 23 29.09 21.02 11.50
CA ALA A 23 28.99 19.72 10.84
C ALA A 23 29.54 18.63 11.77
N ALA A 24 28.83 17.50 11.88
CA ALA A 24 29.36 16.36 12.63
C ALA A 24 30.66 15.87 11.97
N PRO A 25 31.69 15.49 12.75
CA PRO A 25 32.92 14.95 12.18
C PRO A 25 32.62 13.74 11.29
N ALA A 26 33.46 13.54 10.28
CA ALA A 26 33.30 12.41 9.37
C ALA A 26 33.43 11.10 10.17
N ALA A 27 32.40 10.25 10.13
CA ALA A 27 32.47 8.93 10.72
C ALA A 27 33.51 8.07 9.97
N PRO A 28 34.12 7.06 10.62
CA PRO A 28 35.14 6.21 10.00
C PRO A 28 34.66 5.61 8.68
N ALA A 29 35.54 5.63 7.67
CA ALA A 29 35.25 5.07 6.35
C ALA A 29 34.84 3.60 6.45
N GLY A 30 33.89 3.17 5.62
CA GLY A 30 33.36 1.80 5.64
C GLY A 30 32.36 1.49 6.77
N SER A 31 32.24 2.34 7.79
CA SER A 31 31.29 2.14 8.88
C SER A 31 29.83 2.35 8.44
N ILE A 32 28.89 1.69 9.13
CA ILE A 32 27.44 1.90 8.94
C ILE A 32 27.07 3.37 9.19
N LEU A 33 27.74 4.00 10.14
CA LEU A 33 27.52 5.38 10.53
C LEU A 33 27.93 6.35 9.42
N LYS A 34 29.05 6.08 8.73
CA LYS A 34 29.48 6.85 7.56
C LYS A 34 28.49 6.74 6.40
N LYS A 35 28.03 5.53 6.08
CA LYS A 35 26.99 5.32 5.05
C LYS A 35 25.69 6.07 5.37
N TYR A 36 25.27 6.05 6.64
CA TYR A 36 24.10 6.81 7.09
C TYR A 36 24.34 8.33 7.03
N GLN A 37 25.53 8.81 7.40
CA GLN A 37 25.92 10.22 7.30
C GLN A 37 25.90 10.72 5.85
N ASP A 38 26.43 9.93 4.92
CA ASP A 38 26.45 10.28 3.49
C ASP A 38 25.04 10.29 2.88
N TYR A 39 24.17 9.37 3.29
CA TYR A 39 22.75 9.39 2.95
C TYR A 39 22.03 10.63 3.53
N ALA A 40 22.25 10.94 4.81
CA ALA A 40 21.63 12.09 5.49
C ALA A 40 22.12 13.44 4.91
N ALA A 41 23.35 13.48 4.38
CA ALA A 41 23.91 14.64 3.68
C ALA A 41 23.47 14.74 2.21
N GLY A 42 22.75 13.75 1.67
CA GLY A 42 22.33 13.72 0.27
C GLY A 42 23.43 13.35 -0.73
N SER A 43 24.61 12.94 -0.25
CA SER A 43 25.76 12.56 -1.09
C SER A 43 25.60 11.20 -1.77
N VAL A 44 24.55 10.44 -1.43
CA VAL A 44 24.25 9.12 -2.01
C VAL A 44 22.87 9.13 -2.64
N THR A 45 22.81 8.89 -3.95
CA THR A 45 21.54 8.68 -4.68
C THR A 45 21.12 7.22 -4.51
N LEU A 46 19.95 6.99 -3.89
CA LEU A 46 19.41 5.65 -3.70
C LEU A 46 18.33 5.37 -4.74
N GLU A 47 18.64 4.52 -5.70
CA GLU A 47 17.65 4.02 -6.64
C GLU A 47 16.94 2.79 -6.07
N TYR A 48 15.61 2.75 -6.17
CA TYR A 48 14.81 1.59 -5.83
C TYR A 48 14.03 1.16 -7.08
N PRO A 49 14.61 0.30 -7.93
CA PRO A 49 13.92 -0.15 -9.14
C PRO A 49 12.62 -0.84 -8.73
N ARG A 50 11.51 -0.43 -9.34
CA ARG A 50 10.22 -1.11 -9.14
C ARG A 50 10.24 -2.43 -9.90
N ALA A 51 9.62 -3.45 -9.32
CA ALA A 51 9.44 -4.73 -10.00
C ALA A 51 8.62 -4.54 -11.30
N ALA A 52 9.00 -5.23 -12.39
CA ALA A 52 8.30 -5.16 -13.67
C ALA A 52 6.79 -5.49 -13.53
N ASP A 53 6.48 -6.47 -12.68
CA ASP A 53 5.12 -6.91 -12.36
C ASP A 53 4.25 -5.85 -11.65
N SER A 54 4.84 -4.72 -11.25
CA SER A 54 4.10 -3.62 -10.62
C SER A 54 3.19 -2.87 -11.61
N LYS A 55 3.37 -3.06 -12.92
CA LYS A 55 2.53 -2.48 -14.00
C LYS A 55 2.22 -1.00 -13.77
N GLN A 56 3.28 -0.19 -13.60
CA GLN A 56 3.17 1.23 -13.29
C GLN A 56 2.31 2.00 -14.31
N GLY A 57 1.51 2.96 -13.83
CA GLY A 57 0.70 3.85 -14.68
C GLY A 57 -0.56 3.21 -15.29
N ASN A 58 -0.70 1.89 -15.24
CA ASN A 58 -1.86 1.20 -15.79
C ASN A 58 -3.01 1.18 -14.79
N ILE A 59 -3.88 2.18 -14.91
CA ILE A 59 -5.09 2.35 -14.10
C ILE A 59 -6.31 1.96 -14.95
N LEU A 60 -7.13 1.08 -14.40
CA LEU A 60 -8.43 0.72 -14.94
C LEU A 60 -9.51 1.52 -14.21
N LYS A 61 -10.57 1.86 -14.92
CA LYS A 61 -11.77 2.45 -14.34
C LYS A 61 -12.77 1.34 -14.02
N VAL A 62 -13.20 1.28 -12.76
CA VAL A 62 -14.26 0.40 -12.28
C VAL A 62 -15.34 1.26 -11.66
N SER A 63 -16.58 0.78 -11.66
CA SER A 63 -17.71 1.44 -11.03
C SER A 63 -18.05 0.75 -9.72
N VAL A 64 -18.32 1.53 -8.68
CA VAL A 64 -18.79 1.05 -7.36
C VAL A 64 -20.06 1.78 -6.96
N LEU A 65 -21.04 1.06 -6.42
CA LEU A 65 -22.20 1.69 -5.79
C LEU A 65 -21.78 2.22 -4.40
N PRO A 66 -21.92 3.52 -4.11
CA PRO A 66 -21.58 4.04 -2.79
C PRO A 66 -22.51 3.49 -1.70
N PHE A 67 -22.00 3.40 -0.46
CA PHE A 67 -22.79 2.93 0.68
C PHE A 67 -23.76 3.98 1.21
N PHE A 68 -23.44 5.27 1.07
CA PHE A 68 -24.27 6.37 1.60
C PHE A 68 -25.67 6.47 0.99
N PHE A 69 -25.86 6.07 -0.28
CA PHE A 69 -27.15 6.24 -0.97
C PHE A 69 -28.22 5.22 -0.58
N GLY A 70 -27.90 4.20 0.24
CA GLY A 70 -28.73 2.99 0.33
C GLY A 70 -28.75 2.27 -1.02
N GLY A 71 -29.22 1.03 -1.12
CA GLY A 71 -29.15 0.29 -2.40
C GLY A 71 -30.14 0.76 -3.47
N GLY A 72 -30.65 1.99 -3.36
CA GLY A 72 -31.65 2.58 -4.25
C GLY A 72 -31.07 3.31 -5.46
N GLU A 73 -29.83 3.83 -5.41
CA GLU A 73 -29.18 4.35 -6.61
C GLU A 73 -28.57 3.21 -7.44
N GLN A 74 -28.91 3.15 -8.73
CA GLN A 74 -28.33 2.19 -9.67
C GLN A 74 -27.05 2.71 -10.34
N THR A 75 -26.82 4.02 -10.24
CA THR A 75 -25.70 4.69 -10.92
C THR A 75 -24.46 4.64 -10.07
N GLY A 76 -23.62 3.63 -10.29
CA GLY A 76 -22.32 3.52 -9.65
C GLY A 76 -21.39 4.69 -9.97
N THR A 77 -20.43 4.91 -9.08
CA THR A 77 -19.41 5.95 -9.19
C THR A 77 -18.12 5.37 -9.74
N ILE A 78 -17.53 6.05 -10.72
CA ILE A 78 -16.26 5.65 -11.34
C ILE A 78 -15.12 5.86 -10.34
N VAL A 79 -14.32 4.81 -10.17
CA VAL A 79 -13.13 4.79 -9.31
C VAL A 79 -11.98 4.06 -10.01
N SER A 80 -10.77 4.48 -9.65
CA SER A 80 -9.54 3.91 -10.20
C SER A 80 -9.15 2.60 -9.50
N LEU A 81 -8.81 1.59 -10.29
CA LEU A 81 -8.26 0.30 -9.86
C LEU A 81 -6.93 0.04 -10.58
N SER A 82 -5.90 -0.36 -9.85
CA SER A 82 -4.62 -0.74 -10.49
C SER A 82 -4.77 -2.01 -11.33
N LYS A 83 -4.17 -2.04 -12.52
CA LYS A 83 -4.18 -3.23 -13.39
C LYS A 83 -3.61 -4.47 -12.68
N ARG A 84 -2.59 -4.30 -11.84
CA ARG A 84 -2.05 -5.36 -10.96
C ARG A 84 -3.12 -5.99 -10.06
N ALA A 85 -3.98 -5.17 -9.46
CA ALA A 85 -5.04 -5.67 -8.59
C ALA A 85 -6.17 -6.32 -9.39
N SER A 86 -6.51 -5.77 -10.56
CA SER A 86 -7.49 -6.36 -11.47
C SER A 86 -7.05 -7.75 -11.98
N GLU A 87 -5.78 -7.91 -12.36
CA GLU A 87 -5.23 -9.16 -12.91
C GLU A 87 -4.67 -10.10 -11.84
N GLY A 88 -4.75 -9.74 -10.55
CA GLY A 88 -4.32 -10.60 -9.46
C GLY A 88 -5.15 -11.88 -9.43
N SER A 89 -4.55 -13.01 -9.82
CA SER A 89 -5.23 -14.32 -9.87
C SER A 89 -5.48 -14.89 -8.48
N THR A 90 -4.55 -14.68 -7.53
CA THR A 90 -4.68 -15.19 -6.15
C THR A 90 -5.82 -14.55 -5.37
N ILE A 91 -6.31 -13.38 -5.81
CA ILE A 91 -7.40 -12.64 -5.18
C ILE A 91 -8.71 -12.67 -6.00
N GLY A 92 -8.85 -13.65 -6.91
CA GLY A 92 -10.03 -13.82 -7.78
C GLY A 92 -11.36 -13.78 -7.03
N SER A 93 -11.49 -14.61 -6.00
CA SER A 93 -12.68 -14.69 -5.13
C SER A 93 -12.97 -13.37 -4.39
N VAL A 94 -11.92 -12.65 -4.00
CA VAL A 94 -12.06 -11.38 -3.28
C VAL A 94 -12.59 -10.28 -4.20
N LYS A 95 -12.13 -10.24 -5.46
CA LYS A 95 -12.65 -9.27 -6.45
C LYS A 95 -14.15 -9.43 -6.65
N ALA A 96 -14.63 -10.68 -6.76
CA ALA A 96 -16.06 -10.96 -6.88
C ALA A 96 -16.86 -10.45 -5.67
N ALA A 97 -16.30 -10.54 -4.46
CA ALA A 97 -16.93 -10.05 -3.23
C ALA A 97 -16.93 -8.51 -3.08
N CYS A 98 -16.16 -7.78 -3.90
CA CYS A 98 -16.08 -6.32 -3.81
C CYS A 98 -17.22 -5.57 -4.52
N ASN A 99 -18.07 -6.26 -5.29
CA ASN A 99 -19.19 -5.67 -6.04
C ASN A 99 -18.82 -4.49 -6.96
N HIS A 100 -17.56 -4.37 -7.40
CA HIS A 100 -17.23 -3.41 -8.45
C HIS A 100 -17.47 -4.03 -9.83
N VAL A 101 -17.92 -3.23 -10.77
CA VAL A 101 -18.10 -3.62 -12.17
C VAL A 101 -17.16 -2.82 -13.06
N VAL A 102 -16.98 -3.23 -14.31
CA VAL A 102 -16.25 -2.40 -15.29
C VAL A 102 -17.01 -1.07 -15.44
N ALA A 103 -16.29 0.05 -15.39
CA ALA A 103 -16.92 1.35 -15.56
C ALA A 103 -17.35 1.54 -17.02
N ASP A 104 -18.61 1.90 -17.19
CA ASP A 104 -19.16 2.50 -18.40
C ASP A 104 -19.30 4.01 -18.19
N GLU A 105 -18.52 4.81 -18.90
CA GLU A 105 -18.53 6.29 -18.78
C GLU A 105 -19.79 6.94 -19.34
N SER A 106 -20.63 6.20 -20.07
CA SER A 106 -21.94 6.70 -20.55
C SER A 106 -23.04 6.57 -19.50
N VAL A 107 -22.83 5.74 -18.48
CA VAL A 107 -23.82 5.45 -17.43
C VAL A 107 -23.31 5.84 -16.05
N HIS A 108 -22.00 5.79 -15.78
CA HIS A 108 -21.42 6.05 -14.47
C HIS A 108 -20.69 7.38 -14.41
N ASP A 109 -20.77 8.05 -13.26
CA ASP A 109 -20.16 9.36 -13.05
C ASP A 109 -18.97 9.31 -12.11
N GLU A 110 -18.00 10.21 -12.31
CA GLU A 110 -16.99 10.53 -11.30
C GLU A 110 -17.58 11.55 -10.31
N ARG A 111 -17.62 11.21 -9.02
CA ARG A 111 -18.11 12.12 -7.98
C ARG A 111 -16.95 12.79 -7.25
N ARG A 112 -16.90 14.12 -7.32
CA ARG A 112 -15.85 14.90 -6.64
C ARG A 112 -16.02 14.78 -5.11
N GLY A 113 -14.93 14.49 -4.41
CA GLY A 113 -14.93 14.31 -2.95
C GLY A 113 -15.19 12.88 -2.49
N PHE A 114 -15.82 12.06 -3.33
CA PHE A 114 -16.06 10.65 -3.03
C PHE A 114 -14.75 9.86 -2.95
N GLN A 115 -14.55 9.19 -1.82
CA GLN A 115 -13.50 8.19 -1.64
C GLN A 115 -14.18 6.85 -1.40
N PRO A 116 -14.04 5.87 -2.32
CA PRO A 116 -14.66 4.57 -2.14
C PRO A 116 -14.08 3.86 -0.92
N ALA A 117 -14.86 2.95 -0.36
CA ALA A 117 -14.35 1.99 0.60
C ALA A 117 -13.29 1.10 -0.09
N LYS A 118 -12.23 0.73 0.65
CA LYS A 118 -11.08 0.00 0.11
C LYS A 118 -10.72 -1.19 0.97
N ALA A 119 -10.56 -2.35 0.35
CA ALA A 119 -9.99 -3.54 0.94
C ALA A 119 -8.54 -3.65 0.48
N THR A 120 -7.60 -3.70 1.44
CA THR A 120 -6.19 -3.96 1.16
C THR A 120 -5.85 -5.37 1.60
N ILE A 121 -5.58 -6.23 0.62
CA ILE A 121 -5.24 -7.63 0.78
C ILE A 121 -3.73 -7.77 0.75
N PHE A 122 -3.15 -8.41 1.76
CA PHE A 122 -1.76 -8.83 1.75
C PHE A 122 -1.68 -10.35 1.67
N ASP A 123 -1.19 -10.86 0.55
CA ASP A 123 -0.98 -12.28 0.27
C ASP A 123 0.47 -12.65 0.57
N TYR A 124 0.67 -13.48 1.60
CA TYR A 124 1.99 -13.86 2.12
C TYR A 124 2.55 -15.06 1.36
N THR A 125 3.72 -14.93 0.75
CA THR A 125 4.31 -16.00 -0.07
C THR A 125 5.15 -17.00 0.72
N GLY A 126 5.17 -16.97 2.05
CA GLY A 126 5.95 -17.91 2.88
C GLY A 126 7.45 -17.59 2.96
N THR A 127 8.01 -17.00 1.91
CA THR A 127 9.46 -16.76 1.78
C THR A 127 9.84 -15.35 2.23
N ASN A 128 10.60 -15.25 3.33
CA ASN A 128 11.30 -14.01 3.64
C ASN A 128 12.55 -13.90 2.77
N THR A 129 12.76 -12.74 2.16
CA THR A 129 13.96 -12.48 1.36
C THR A 129 14.93 -11.63 2.18
N SER A 130 16.18 -12.08 2.27
CA SER A 130 17.26 -11.25 2.83
C SER A 130 17.51 -10.07 1.90
N GLN A 131 17.29 -8.85 2.40
CA GLN A 131 17.55 -7.60 1.68
C GLN A 131 18.65 -6.82 2.37
N VAL A 132 19.50 -6.16 1.58
CA VAL A 132 20.50 -5.23 2.09
C VAL A 132 19.91 -3.82 2.08
N SER A 133 19.91 -3.15 3.22
CA SER A 133 19.54 -1.73 3.31
C SER A 133 20.48 -0.91 2.43
N LYS A 134 19.97 -0.22 1.41
CA LYS A 134 20.81 0.65 0.58
C LYS A 134 21.35 1.88 1.34
N ILE A 135 20.72 2.23 2.47
CA ILE A 135 21.15 3.32 3.36
C ILE A 135 22.32 2.88 4.26
N THR A 136 22.21 1.70 4.88
CA THR A 136 23.12 1.29 5.97
C THR A 136 24.02 0.11 5.62
N GLY A 137 23.73 -0.62 4.54
CA GLY A 137 24.39 -1.89 4.19
C GLY A 137 24.00 -3.07 5.07
N VAL A 138 23.10 -2.88 6.05
CA VAL A 138 22.69 -3.94 6.99
C VAL A 138 21.66 -4.86 6.33
N LYS A 139 21.87 -6.17 6.46
CA LYS A 139 20.91 -7.20 6.03
C LYS A 139 19.68 -7.18 6.94
N TYR A 140 18.50 -7.23 6.35
CA TYR A 140 17.23 -7.40 7.05
C TYR A 140 16.35 -8.39 6.29
N GLN A 141 15.44 -9.06 7.01
CA GLN A 141 14.45 -9.93 6.39
C GLN A 141 13.27 -9.09 5.93
N ALA A 142 13.02 -9.04 4.63
CA ALA A 142 11.81 -8.47 4.08
C ALA A 142 10.73 -9.55 4.02
N LYS A 143 9.54 -9.24 4.55
CA LYS A 143 8.39 -10.14 4.47
C LYS A 143 7.96 -10.29 3.01
N GLY A 144 8.07 -11.50 2.47
CA GLY A 144 7.66 -11.78 1.10
C GLY A 144 6.14 -11.75 0.97
N GLY A 145 5.63 -11.09 -0.05
CA GLY A 145 4.21 -11.03 -0.30
C GLY A 145 3.81 -10.02 -1.36
N LYS A 146 2.56 -10.10 -1.77
CA LYS A 146 1.93 -9.15 -2.70
C LYS A 146 0.80 -8.43 -1.98
N SER A 147 0.76 -7.11 -2.14
CA SER A 147 -0.35 -6.30 -1.64
C SER A 147 -1.22 -5.85 -2.81
N PHE A 148 -2.53 -5.95 -2.64
CA PHE A 148 -3.55 -5.55 -3.60
C PHE A 148 -4.57 -4.67 -2.91
N THR A 149 -4.93 -3.55 -3.52
CA THR A 149 -5.98 -2.67 -3.01
C THR A 149 -7.15 -2.69 -3.99
N LEU A 150 -8.32 -3.07 -3.50
CA LEU A 150 -9.56 -3.16 -4.26
C LEU A 150 -10.56 -2.15 -3.70
N PRO A 151 -11.17 -1.29 -4.54
CA PRO A 151 -12.35 -0.56 -4.16
C PRO A 151 -13.53 -1.54 -4.05
N TYR A 152 -14.43 -1.29 -3.11
CA TYR A 152 -15.67 -2.04 -2.97
C TYR A 152 -16.84 -1.12 -2.67
N GLY A 153 -18.03 -1.58 -3.04
CA GLY A 153 -19.28 -0.85 -2.90
C GLY A 153 -20.44 -1.74 -2.50
N ALA A 154 -21.61 -1.13 -2.37
CA ALA A 154 -22.87 -1.83 -2.17
C ALA A 154 -23.19 -2.74 -3.36
N SER A 155 -24.09 -3.69 -3.16
CA SER A 155 -24.73 -4.45 -4.24
C SER A 155 -26.14 -3.92 -4.51
N ALA A 156 -26.68 -4.22 -5.69
CA ALA A 156 -28.04 -3.84 -6.08
C ALA A 156 -29.15 -4.34 -5.12
N THR A 157 -28.88 -5.38 -4.34
CA THR A 157 -29.83 -5.98 -3.36
C THR A 157 -29.60 -5.52 -1.92
N GLU A 158 -29.01 -4.34 -1.72
CA GLU A 158 -28.70 -3.75 -0.40
C GLU A 158 -27.79 -4.61 0.49
N LYS A 159 -26.48 -4.34 0.40
CA LYS A 159 -25.53 -4.76 1.43
C LYS A 159 -24.97 -3.51 2.11
N SER A 160 -25.23 -3.39 3.41
CA SER A 160 -24.50 -2.46 4.27
C SER A 160 -22.98 -2.70 4.14
N GLU A 161 -22.17 -1.68 4.47
CA GLU A 161 -20.71 -1.82 4.40
C GLU A 161 -20.22 -3.03 5.21
N SER A 162 -20.84 -3.31 6.36
CA SER A 162 -20.52 -4.46 7.20
C SER A 162 -20.80 -5.80 6.52
N ALA A 163 -21.88 -5.92 5.75
CA ALA A 163 -22.22 -7.13 4.99
C ALA A 163 -21.20 -7.40 3.88
N VAL A 164 -20.83 -6.37 3.09
CA VAL A 164 -19.81 -6.52 2.04
C VAL A 164 -18.44 -6.86 2.64
N ARG A 165 -18.06 -6.25 3.76
CA ARG A 165 -16.84 -6.62 4.49
C ARG A 165 -16.84 -8.07 4.94
N LYS A 166 -17.99 -8.59 5.41
CA LYS A 166 -18.13 -9.99 5.81
C LYS A 166 -17.89 -10.94 4.64
N ASP A 167 -18.41 -10.61 3.46
CA ASP A 167 -18.19 -11.40 2.24
C ASP A 167 -16.72 -11.36 1.81
N ILE A 168 -16.10 -10.18 1.84
CA ILE A 168 -14.67 -10.01 1.57
C ILE A 168 -13.81 -10.82 2.55
N ILE A 169 -14.10 -10.76 3.85
CA ILE A 169 -13.39 -11.55 4.87
C ILE A 169 -13.55 -13.04 4.58
N THR A 170 -14.74 -13.48 4.17
CA THR A 170 -15.00 -14.89 3.84
C THR A 170 -14.19 -15.32 2.62
N ALA A 171 -14.16 -14.51 1.57
CA ALA A 171 -13.33 -14.75 0.39
C ALA A 171 -11.82 -14.75 0.69
N VAL A 172 -11.36 -13.86 1.57
CA VAL A 172 -9.96 -13.80 2.02
C VAL A 172 -9.61 -15.01 2.88
N LYS A 173 -10.50 -15.49 3.75
CA LYS A 173 -10.28 -16.70 4.55
C LYS A 173 -10.12 -17.96 3.70
N ALA A 174 -10.73 -18.00 2.51
CA ALA A 174 -10.51 -19.09 1.55
C ALA A 174 -9.09 -19.07 0.95
N ILE A 175 -8.36 -17.96 1.08
CA ILE A 175 -6.95 -17.81 0.71
C ILE A 175 -6.11 -17.94 1.99
N SER A 176 -5.56 -19.12 2.24
CA SER A 176 -4.86 -19.46 3.49
C SER A 176 -3.67 -18.54 3.83
N THR A 177 -3.09 -17.88 2.84
CA THR A 177 -1.93 -16.99 2.97
C THR A 177 -2.28 -15.51 3.08
N ALA A 178 -3.56 -15.14 2.98
CA ALA A 178 -3.96 -13.74 2.86
C ALA A 178 -4.50 -13.14 4.16
N SER A 179 -4.27 -11.85 4.32
CA SER A 179 -4.95 -11.01 5.31
C SER A 179 -5.56 -9.79 4.65
N VAL A 180 -6.57 -9.21 5.29
CA VAL A 180 -7.28 -8.03 4.78
C VAL A 180 -7.38 -6.94 5.83
N SER A 181 -7.26 -5.69 5.36
CA SER A 181 -7.53 -4.48 6.12
C SER A 181 -8.49 -3.59 5.34
N PHE A 182 -9.32 -2.84 6.06
CA PHE A 182 -10.38 -2.04 5.45
C PHE A 182 -10.18 -0.56 5.74
N LYS A 183 -10.56 0.26 4.76
CA LYS A 183 -10.78 1.69 4.93
C LYS A 183 -12.22 1.98 4.48
N SER A 184 -13.02 2.57 5.37
CA SER A 184 -14.39 2.96 5.04
C SER A 184 -14.44 4.04 3.98
N GLU A 185 -15.58 4.06 3.30
CA GLU A 185 -16.00 5.14 2.42
C GLU A 185 -15.92 6.50 3.14
N ARG A 186 -15.62 7.55 2.36
CA ARG A 186 -15.72 8.94 2.80
C ARG A 186 -16.36 9.77 1.71
N TYR A 187 -17.17 10.74 2.11
CA TYR A 187 -17.76 11.76 1.26
C TYR A 187 -17.40 13.13 1.82
#